data_AF-A0A7V8ACL4-F1
#
_entry.id   AF-A0A7V8ACL4-F1
#
_cell.length_a   1.000
_cell.length_b   1.000
_cell.length_c   1.000
_cell.angle_alpha   90.00
_cell.angle_beta   90.00
_cell.angle_gamma   90.00
#
_symmetry.space_group_name_H-M   'P 1'
#
loop_
_entity.id
_entity.type
_entity.pdbx_description
1 polymer ?
#
loop_
_entity_poly.entity_id
_entity_poly.type
_entity_poly.pdbx_seq_one_letter_code
_entity_poly.pdbx_strand_id
1 'polypeptide(L)' 'MRIMVTGGAGFIGSALVRYLIKEVGAEVLVYDKLTYAGNLG' A
#
# COMPACT_ATOMS: atom_id res chain seq x y z
N MET A 1 -6.30 14.34 -0.55
CA MET A 1 -5.03 14.24 -1.31
C MET A 1 -5.01 12.89 -2.04
N ARG A 2 -4.49 12.82 -3.26
CA ARG A 2 -4.37 11.58 -4.04
C ARG A 2 -2.92 11.12 -4.05
N ILE A 3 -2.65 9.87 -3.67
CA ILE A 3 -1.29 9.33 -3.50
C ILE A 3 -1.17 8.00 -4.23
N MET A 4 -0.11 7.84 -5.02
CA MET A 4 0.28 6.54 -5.57
C MET A 4 1.38 5.92 -4.72
N VAL A 5 1.19 4.66 -4.30
CA VAL A 5 2.17 3.90 -3.52
C VAL A 5 2.63 2.70 -4.32
N THR A 6 3.91 2.68 -4.69
CA THR A 6 4.55 1.52 -5.31
C THR A 6 5.06 0.55 -4.23
N GLY A 7 4.85 -0.76 -4.39
CA GLY A 7 5.27 -1.74 -3.37
C GLY A 7 4.37 -1.76 -2.13
N GLY A 8 3.12 -1.28 -2.26
CA GLY A 8 2.19 -1.11 -1.15
C GLY A 8 1.68 -2.42 -0.52
N ALA A 9 1.92 -3.58 -1.13
CA ALA A 9 1.55 -4.87 -0.55
C ALA A 9 2.63 -5.44 0.40
N GLY A 10 3.83 -4.86 0.45
CA GLY A 10 4.91 -5.29 1.36
C GLY A 10 4.67 -4.95 2.83
N PHE A 11 5.60 -5.35 3.71
CA PHE A 11 5.50 -5.12 5.16
C PHE A 11 5.31 -3.63 5.49
N ILE A 12 6.23 -2.77 5.06
CA ILE A 12 6.16 -1.32 5.30
C ILE A 12 5.07 -0.67 4.44
N GLY A 13 5.00 -1.03 3.16
CA GLY A 13 4.04 -0.46 2.21
C GLY A 13 2.59 -0.59 2.70
N SER A 14 2.24 -1.77 3.22
CA SER A 14 0.89 -2.02 3.71
C SER A 14 0.57 -1.27 5.01
N ALA A 15 1.56 -1.05 5.89
CA ALA A 15 1.39 -0.22 7.08
C ALA A 15 1.17 1.26 6.69
N LEU A 16 1.96 1.76 5.73
CA LEU A 16 1.82 3.11 5.21
C LEU A 16 0.45 3.33 4.54
N VAL A 17 0.01 2.41 3.66
CA VAL A 17 -1.30 2.51 2.99
C VAL A 17 -2.43 2.58 4.03
N ARG A 18 -2.37 1.76 5.08
CA ARG A 18 -3.36 1.77 6.17
C ARG A 18 -3.37 3.10 6.93
N TYR A 19 -2.19 3.65 7.24
CA TYR A 19 -2.07 4.96 7.87
C TYR A 19 -2.63 6.08 6.99
N LEU A 20 -2.26 6.10 5.70
CA LEU A 20 -2.72 7.11 4.74
C LEU A 20 -4.25 7.12 4.58
N ILE A 21 -4.87 5.95 4.58
CA ILE A 21 -6.33 5.84 4.48
C ILE A 21 -7.01 6.24 5.79
N LYS A 22 -6.56 5.69 6.93
CA LYS A 22 -7.27 5.81 8.21
C LYS A 22 -7.00 7.13 8.94
N GLU A 23 -5.75 7.57 8.97
CA GLU A 23 -5.33 8.72 9.78
C GLU A 23 -5.24 10.00 8.94
N VAL A 24 -4.88 9.89 7.65
CA VAL A 24 -4.70 11.05 6.76
C VAL A 24 -5.93 11.31 5.88
N GLY A 25 -6.81 10.32 5.68
CA GLY A 25 -7.96 10.44 4.78
C GLY A 25 -7.56 10.63 3.31
N ALA A 26 -6.43 10.05 2.90
CA ALA A 26 -5.96 10.12 1.52
C ALA A 26 -6.66 9.08 0.62
N GLU A 27 -6.87 9.46 -0.64
CA GLU A 27 -7.23 8.51 -1.70
C GLU A 27 -5.94 7.87 -2.21
N VAL A 28 -5.81 6.55 -2.09
CA VAL A 28 -4.56 5.83 -2.35
C VAL A 28 -4.72 4.86 -3.52
N LEU A 29 -3.83 4.96 -4.51
CA LEU A 29 -3.65 3.96 -5.56
C LEU A 29 -2.40 3.13 -5.26
N VAL A 30 -2.56 1.81 -5.09
CA VAL A 30 -1.43 0.90 -4.88
C VAL A 30 -1.02 0.25 -6.20
N TYR A 31 0.27 0.33 -6.54
CA TYR A 31 0.87 -0.38 -7.65
C TYR A 31 1.93 -1.35 -7.13
N ASP A 32 1.72 -2.65 -7.31
CA ASP A 32 2.63 -3.67 -6.80
C ASP A 32 2.74 -4.83 -7.79
N LYS A 33 3.94 -5.38 -7.93
CA LYS A 33 4.22 -6.54 -8.77
C LYS A 33 3.89 -7.86 -8.05
N LEU A 34 3.67 -7.81 -6.74
CA LEU A 34 3.33 -8.95 -5.90
C LEU A 34 4.38 -10.09 -5.90
N THR A 35 5.61 -9.84 -6.34
CA THR A 35 6.68 -10.86 -6.30
C THR A 35 7.24 -11.09 -4.90
N TYR A 36 7.02 -10.15 -3.97
CA TYR A 36 7.40 -10.28 -2.56
C TYR A 36 6.23 -10.75 -1.70
N ALA A 37 5.09 -10.05 -1.76
CA ALA A 37 3.92 -10.32 -0.91
C ALA A 37 2.83 -11.20 -1.56
N GLY A 38 3.03 -11.67 -2.80
CA GLY A 38 2.02 -12.44 -3.54
C GLY A 38 2.04 -13.95 -3.33
N ASN A 39 2.95 -14.48 -2.50
CA ASN A 39 2.91 -15.88 -2.09
C ASN A 39 1.99 -16.01 -0.86
N LEU A 40 0.68 -16.04 -1.09
CA LEU A 40 -0.36 -16.23 -0.06
C LEU A 40 -0.67 -17.73 0.15
N GLY A 41 0.34 -18.59 -0.04
CA GLY A 41 0.22 -20.05 0.08
C GLY A 41 -0.43 -20.53 1.37
#